data_AF-A0A288GTL6-F1
#
_entry.id   AF-A0A288GTL6-F1
#
_cell.length_a   1.000
_cell.length_b   1.000
_cell.length_c   1.000
_cell.angle_alpha   90.00
_cell.angle_beta   90.00
_cell.angle_gamma   90.00
#
_symmetry.space_group_name_H-M   'P 1'
#
loop_
_entity.id
_entity.type
_entity.pdbx_description
1 polymer ?
#
loop_
_entity_poly.entity_id
_entity_poly.type
_entity_poly.pdbx_seq_one_letter_code
_entity_poly.pdbx_strand_id
1 'polypeptide(L)'
;MTLWSVAFGESTQAVECMEQYMPVVSTTYAQFTKIYPSSLLKIAQQNHKNYCCKYHNDLTSSSVDTFCADNPTTTYVDSPWLFDHLVDVGFRYLDGVEDLQYDGADVDTKAKEWREKIIELASDPNGAVPLQILSDYTTYRGNRKTDLNIVQSQDVSCSDSLQRFARYNAERDSLPLTQKYYIICELSSCMASNQKNTFLTVCQAAAQKRVLQEDDYVQGVLVYQGQQSLNTTFNAYARSYMNHNKLNTLLEKIVTMAKGMGFVDSKVPEMTRMCSA
;
A
#
# COMPACT_ATOMS: atom_id res chain seq x y z
N MET A 1 4.01 9.83 -12.75
CA MET A 1 5.10 9.82 -11.74
C MET A 1 6.38 9.51 -12.50
N THR A 2 7.13 10.54 -12.87
CA THR A 2 8.35 10.46 -13.69
C THR A 2 9.52 9.99 -12.82
N LEU A 3 9.83 8.69 -12.85
CA LEU A 3 10.94 8.09 -12.10
C LEU A 3 12.24 7.92 -12.92
N TRP A 4 12.26 8.29 -14.20
CA TRP A 4 13.26 7.75 -15.15
C TRP A 4 13.97 8.78 -16.04
N SER A 5 14.11 10.05 -15.63
CA SER A 5 14.80 11.06 -16.45
C SER A 5 16.32 11.15 -16.24
N VAL A 6 16.95 10.16 -15.62
CA VAL A 6 18.40 10.21 -15.34
C VAL A 6 19.16 9.29 -16.30
N ALA A 7 19.84 9.93 -17.26
CA ALA A 7 21.08 9.50 -17.91
C ALA A 7 21.05 8.68 -19.21
N PHE A 8 20.13 8.93 -20.15
CA PHE A 8 20.28 8.37 -21.50
C PHE A 8 19.99 9.43 -22.57
N GLY A 9 20.93 9.63 -23.51
CA GLY A 9 20.81 10.60 -24.60
C GLY A 9 19.68 10.23 -25.57
N GLU A 10 18.80 11.18 -25.86
CA GLU A 10 17.46 10.94 -26.42
C GLU A 10 17.46 10.46 -27.89
N SER A 11 18.50 10.74 -28.68
CA SER A 11 18.47 10.50 -30.14
C SER A 11 18.93 9.12 -30.61
N THR A 12 19.53 8.29 -29.75
CA THR A 12 19.91 6.89 -30.07
C THR A 12 18.89 5.86 -29.59
N GLN A 13 17.92 6.27 -28.76
CA GLN A 13 16.99 5.38 -28.06
C GLN A 13 15.86 4.86 -28.95
N ALA A 14 15.42 5.61 -29.95
CA ALA A 14 14.33 5.18 -30.84
C ALA A 14 14.74 3.98 -31.73
N VAL A 15 16.00 3.92 -32.17
CA VAL A 15 16.56 2.81 -32.95
C VAL A 15 16.63 1.53 -32.09
N GLU A 16 17.13 1.66 -30.85
CA GLU A 16 17.22 0.55 -29.89
C GLU A 16 15.83 0.01 -29.48
N CYS A 17 14.82 0.90 -29.40
CA CYS A 17 13.42 0.56 -29.08
C CYS A 17 12.81 -0.39 -30.12
N MET A 18 13.11 -0.19 -31.40
CA MET A 18 12.56 -1.02 -32.49
C MET A 18 13.31 -2.34 -32.70
N GLU A 19 14.63 -2.36 -32.49
CA GLU A 19 15.42 -3.60 -32.58
C GLU A 19 15.01 -4.63 -31.51
N GLN A 20 14.58 -4.17 -30.33
CA GLN A 20 13.97 -5.02 -29.31
C GLN A 20 12.58 -5.55 -29.69
N TYR A 21 11.87 -4.88 -30.61
CA TYR A 21 10.48 -5.21 -30.93
C TYR A 21 10.35 -6.15 -32.14
N MET A 22 11.26 -6.11 -33.11
CA MET A 22 11.01 -6.75 -34.43
C MET A 22 11.57 -8.18 -34.63
N PRO A 23 12.60 -8.67 -33.92
CA PRO A 23 12.76 -10.14 -33.83
C PRO A 23 13.37 -10.72 -32.54
N VAL A 24 13.78 -9.93 -31.52
CA VAL A 24 14.54 -10.44 -30.36
C VAL A 24 13.79 -10.27 -29.03
N VAL A 25 12.55 -10.75 -29.03
CA VAL A 25 11.77 -11.06 -27.82
C VAL A 25 11.87 -12.59 -27.54
N SER A 26 12.88 -13.27 -28.12
CA SER A 26 12.74 -14.65 -28.59
C SER A 26 13.04 -15.78 -27.59
N THR A 27 13.40 -15.49 -26.33
CA THR A 27 13.43 -16.52 -25.26
C THR A 27 13.20 -15.91 -23.87
N THR A 28 13.83 -14.76 -23.57
CA THR A 28 13.73 -14.08 -22.27
C THR A 28 12.30 -13.64 -21.96
N TYR A 29 11.59 -13.05 -22.92
CA TYR A 29 10.19 -12.61 -22.72
C TYR A 29 9.20 -13.78 -22.59
N ALA A 30 9.44 -14.88 -23.30
CA ALA A 30 8.64 -16.10 -23.16
C ALA A 30 8.74 -16.69 -21.74
N GLN A 31 9.77 -16.32 -20.97
CA GLN A 31 9.85 -16.69 -19.56
C GLN A 31 8.94 -15.81 -18.71
N PHE A 32 8.74 -14.53 -19.05
CA PHE A 32 7.84 -13.60 -18.34
C PHE A 32 6.34 -13.93 -18.49
N THR A 33 5.93 -14.70 -19.50
CA THR A 33 4.56 -15.22 -19.62
C THR A 33 4.18 -16.20 -18.52
N LYS A 34 5.18 -16.80 -17.86
CA LYS A 34 5.00 -17.64 -16.68
C LYS A 34 4.95 -16.83 -15.39
N ILE A 35 5.01 -15.49 -15.48
CA ILE A 35 5.36 -14.58 -14.38
C ILE A 35 4.26 -13.57 -14.12
N TYR A 36 3.91 -12.84 -15.16
CA TYR A 36 2.84 -11.87 -15.10
C TYR A 36 1.56 -12.50 -15.66
N PRO A 37 0.39 -12.13 -15.12
CA PRO A 37 -0.87 -12.26 -15.85
C PRO A 37 -0.69 -11.75 -17.28
N SER A 38 -1.27 -12.47 -18.25
CA SER A 38 -1.13 -12.12 -19.66
C SER A 38 -1.66 -10.72 -19.98
N SER A 39 -2.61 -10.22 -19.19
CA SER A 39 -3.13 -8.85 -19.22
C SER A 39 -2.01 -7.83 -18.99
N LEU A 40 -1.25 -7.96 -17.91
CA LEU A 40 -0.17 -7.03 -17.54
C LEU A 40 0.96 -7.00 -18.57
N LEU A 41 1.30 -8.17 -19.14
CA LEU A 41 2.32 -8.28 -20.18
C LEU A 41 1.94 -7.53 -21.44
N LYS A 42 0.69 -7.70 -21.89
CA LYS A 42 0.17 -6.98 -23.06
C LYS A 42 0.22 -5.48 -22.83
N ILE A 43 -0.12 -5.02 -21.62
CA ILE A 43 -0.07 -3.61 -21.26
C ILE A 43 1.37 -3.09 -21.27
N ALA A 44 2.33 -3.81 -20.67
CA ALA A 44 3.73 -3.41 -20.69
C ALA A 44 4.30 -3.34 -22.12
N GLN A 45 3.96 -4.32 -22.97
CA GLN A 45 4.33 -4.30 -24.39
C GLN A 45 3.70 -3.12 -25.13
N GLN A 46 2.42 -2.87 -24.89
CA GLN A 46 1.69 -1.79 -25.52
C GLN A 46 2.25 -0.42 -25.10
N ASN A 47 2.61 -0.26 -23.82
CA ASN A 47 3.28 0.92 -23.32
C ASN A 47 4.63 1.09 -24.04
N HIS A 48 5.49 0.07 -24.02
CA HIS A 48 6.77 0.10 -24.73
C HIS A 48 6.60 0.49 -26.22
N LYS A 49 5.64 -0.12 -26.91
CA LYS A 49 5.27 0.21 -28.29
C LYS A 49 4.88 1.67 -28.46
N ASN A 50 4.03 2.18 -27.56
CA ASN A 50 3.58 3.57 -27.55
C ASN A 50 4.76 4.53 -27.33
N TYR A 51 5.75 4.19 -26.51
CA TYR A 51 6.99 4.98 -26.41
C TYR A 51 7.71 5.02 -27.75
N CYS A 52 8.01 3.86 -28.34
CA CYS A 52 8.73 3.80 -29.61
C CYS A 52 7.99 4.63 -30.68
N CYS A 53 6.66 4.50 -30.75
CA CYS A 53 5.80 5.24 -31.66
C CYS A 53 5.62 6.73 -31.31
N LYS A 54 5.94 7.19 -30.10
CA LYS A 54 5.92 8.63 -29.77
C LYS A 54 7.17 9.33 -30.28
N TYR A 55 8.32 8.66 -30.20
CA TYR A 55 9.64 9.20 -30.57
C TYR A 55 10.12 8.73 -31.94
N HIS A 56 9.19 8.23 -32.77
CA HIS A 56 9.49 7.65 -34.08
C HIS A 56 9.81 8.67 -35.19
N ASN A 57 9.53 9.96 -34.96
CA ASN A 57 9.74 11.02 -35.96
C ASN A 57 11.21 11.18 -36.41
N ASP A 58 12.15 10.56 -35.69
CA ASP A 58 13.58 10.52 -36.04
C ASP A 58 13.96 9.30 -36.92
N LEU A 59 13.01 8.43 -37.30
CA LEU A 59 13.23 7.18 -38.02
C LEU A 59 12.46 7.15 -39.36
N THR A 60 13.18 7.36 -40.46
CA THR A 60 12.60 7.40 -41.83
C THR A 60 12.49 6.01 -42.48
N SER A 61 11.79 5.05 -41.89
CA SER A 61 11.53 3.76 -42.57
C SER A 61 10.05 3.36 -42.59
N SER A 62 9.59 2.87 -43.75
CA SER A 62 8.21 2.41 -43.98
C SER A 62 7.74 1.27 -43.06
N SER A 63 8.68 0.59 -42.40
CA SER A 63 8.40 -0.39 -41.34
C SER A 63 7.86 0.23 -40.05
N VAL A 64 8.20 1.49 -39.76
CA VAL A 64 7.74 2.23 -38.57
C VAL A 64 6.27 2.59 -38.69
N ASP A 65 5.85 3.06 -39.86
CA ASP A 65 4.45 3.44 -40.12
C ASP A 65 3.51 2.24 -39.96
N THR A 66 3.94 1.05 -40.42
CA THR A 66 3.18 -0.20 -40.22
C THR A 66 3.17 -0.62 -38.76
N PHE A 67 4.28 -0.43 -38.05
CA PHE A 67 4.42 -0.75 -36.64
C PHE A 67 3.51 0.11 -35.74
N CYS A 68 3.39 1.40 -36.07
CA CYS A 68 2.66 2.39 -35.28
C CYS A 68 1.22 2.66 -35.72
N ALA A 69 0.76 2.02 -36.80
CA ALA A 69 -0.55 2.28 -37.44
C ALA A 69 -1.76 2.22 -36.50
N ASP A 70 -1.73 1.35 -35.47
CA ASP A 70 -2.88 1.09 -34.59
C ASP A 70 -2.81 1.79 -33.21
N ASN A 71 -1.80 2.64 -32.97
CA ASN A 71 -1.50 3.14 -31.63
C ASN A 71 -1.68 4.65 -31.48
N PRO A 72 -2.89 5.13 -31.11
CA PRO A 72 -3.09 6.52 -30.75
C PRO A 72 -2.38 6.77 -29.42
N THR A 73 -1.39 7.67 -29.45
CA THR A 73 -0.58 8.09 -28.31
C THR A 73 -1.42 8.36 -27.06
N THR A 74 -1.20 7.58 -26.00
CA THR A 74 -1.68 7.86 -24.64
C THR A 74 -0.52 8.31 -23.75
N THR A 75 -0.84 9.17 -22.79
CA THR A 75 0.02 10.13 -22.06
C THR A 75 0.96 9.57 -20.99
N TYR A 76 1.34 8.29 -21.01
CA TYR A 76 1.98 7.66 -19.85
C TYR A 76 3.30 6.94 -20.12
N VAL A 77 3.98 7.23 -21.23
CA VAL A 77 5.17 6.47 -21.60
C VAL A 77 6.43 7.32 -21.67
N ASP A 78 7.29 7.12 -20.67
CA ASP A 78 8.50 7.90 -20.43
C ASP A 78 9.80 7.08 -20.53
N SER A 79 9.74 5.78 -20.84
CA SER A 79 10.93 4.92 -20.97
C SER A 79 11.01 4.16 -22.31
N PRO A 80 12.20 4.12 -22.94
CA PRO A 80 12.47 3.29 -24.12
C PRO A 80 12.64 1.81 -23.81
N TRP A 81 12.59 1.39 -22.53
CA TRP A 81 12.94 0.04 -22.13
C TRP A 81 11.74 -0.78 -21.67
N LEU A 82 11.57 -1.98 -22.23
CA LEU A 82 10.49 -2.90 -21.84
C LEU A 82 10.50 -3.26 -20.34
N PHE A 83 11.68 -3.37 -19.73
CA PHE A 83 11.80 -3.73 -18.32
C PHE A 83 11.25 -2.65 -17.38
N ASP A 84 11.29 -1.36 -17.76
CA ASP A 84 10.71 -0.28 -16.95
C ASP A 84 9.19 -0.37 -16.95
N HIS A 85 8.59 -0.70 -18.10
CA HIS A 85 7.16 -0.93 -18.23
C HIS A 85 6.71 -2.16 -17.44
N LEU A 86 7.50 -3.24 -17.42
CA LEU A 86 7.24 -4.43 -16.62
C LEU A 86 7.28 -4.15 -15.12
N VAL A 87 8.22 -3.31 -14.66
CA VAL A 87 8.25 -2.86 -13.26
C VAL A 87 7.05 -1.99 -12.95
N ASP A 88 6.68 -1.04 -13.80
CA ASP A 88 5.55 -0.15 -13.54
C ASP A 88 4.21 -0.91 -13.44
N VAL A 89 3.89 -1.76 -14.43
CA VAL A 89 2.65 -2.58 -14.36
C VAL A 89 2.69 -3.55 -13.17
N GLY A 90 3.86 -4.11 -12.86
CA GLY A 90 4.04 -5.03 -11.75
C GLY A 90 3.86 -4.36 -10.39
N PHE A 91 4.38 -3.15 -10.24
CA PHE A 91 4.25 -2.39 -9.00
C PHE A 91 2.81 -1.93 -8.79
N ARG A 92 2.14 -1.44 -9.83
CA ARG A 92 0.72 -1.09 -9.75
C ARG A 92 -0.12 -2.30 -9.39
N TYR A 93 0.10 -3.45 -10.04
CA TYR A 93 -0.58 -4.70 -9.71
C TYR A 93 -0.47 -5.03 -8.21
N LEU A 94 0.74 -4.88 -7.64
CA LEU A 94 1.02 -5.11 -6.22
C LEU A 94 0.52 -4.01 -5.28
N ASP A 95 0.28 -2.79 -5.77
CA ASP A 95 -0.30 -1.73 -4.94
C ASP A 95 -1.72 -2.10 -4.48
N GLY A 96 -2.43 -2.93 -5.27
CA GLY A 96 -3.79 -3.38 -4.97
C GLY A 96 -4.85 -2.29 -5.08
N VAL A 97 -4.53 -1.18 -5.75
CA VAL A 97 -5.43 -0.02 -5.92
C VAL A 97 -5.93 0.00 -7.36
N GLU A 98 -7.24 -0.16 -7.55
CA GLU A 98 -7.88 -0.19 -8.88
C GLU A 98 -7.68 1.13 -9.63
N ASP A 99 -7.83 2.26 -8.94
CA ASP A 99 -7.67 3.61 -9.54
C ASP A 99 -6.24 3.89 -10.03
N LEU A 100 -5.24 3.11 -9.57
CA LEU A 100 -3.86 3.23 -10.03
C LEU A 100 -3.54 2.28 -11.19
N GLN A 101 -4.46 1.38 -11.57
CA GLN A 101 -4.23 0.42 -12.65
C GLN A 101 -4.36 1.04 -14.04
N TYR A 102 -3.79 0.32 -15.00
CA TYR A 102 -4.11 0.48 -16.41
C TYR A 102 -5.49 -0.12 -16.71
N ASP A 103 -6.21 0.43 -17.68
CA ASP A 103 -7.52 -0.09 -18.10
C ASP A 103 -7.44 -1.58 -18.45
N GLY A 104 -8.30 -2.38 -17.81
CA GLY A 104 -8.35 -3.84 -18.01
C GLY A 104 -7.20 -4.63 -17.38
N ALA A 105 -6.36 -3.99 -16.55
CA ALA A 105 -5.37 -4.70 -15.74
C ALA A 105 -6.01 -5.32 -14.49
N ASP A 106 -5.55 -6.51 -14.14
CA ASP A 106 -5.89 -7.16 -12.88
C ASP A 106 -5.16 -6.49 -11.70
N VAL A 107 -5.65 -6.72 -10.48
CA VAL A 107 -4.97 -6.35 -9.22
C VAL A 107 -4.60 -7.60 -8.42
N ASP A 108 -3.56 -7.54 -7.59
CA ASP A 108 -3.26 -8.62 -6.64
C ASP A 108 -4.37 -8.67 -5.59
N THR A 109 -5.11 -9.77 -5.56
CA THR A 109 -6.30 -9.91 -4.68
C THR A 109 -5.93 -9.71 -3.21
N LYS A 110 -4.77 -10.20 -2.77
CA LYS A 110 -4.34 -10.03 -1.37
C LYS A 110 -3.89 -8.62 -1.07
N ALA A 111 -3.24 -7.95 -2.01
CA ALA A 111 -2.94 -6.52 -1.89
C ALA A 111 -4.22 -5.70 -1.77
N LYS A 112 -5.22 -5.99 -2.61
CA LYS A 112 -6.53 -5.34 -2.53
C LYS A 112 -7.21 -5.59 -1.18
N GLU A 113 -7.36 -6.86 -0.76
CA GLU A 113 -7.96 -7.24 0.52
C GLU A 113 -7.29 -6.51 1.71
N TRP A 114 -5.97 -6.43 1.69
CA TRP A 114 -5.22 -5.74 2.74
C TRP A 114 -5.44 -4.23 2.75
N ARG A 115 -5.43 -3.60 1.58
CA ARG A 115 -5.69 -2.16 1.45
C ARG A 115 -7.10 -1.82 1.93
N GLU A 116 -8.09 -2.59 1.51
CA GLU A 116 -9.48 -2.45 1.94
C GLU A 116 -9.61 -2.59 3.45
N LYS A 117 -8.93 -3.59 4.04
CA LYS A 117 -8.88 -3.78 5.49
C LYS A 117 -8.29 -2.57 6.22
N ILE A 118 -7.18 -1.98 5.76
CA ILE A 118 -6.63 -0.77 6.41
C ILE A 118 -7.61 0.41 6.27
N ILE A 119 -8.26 0.57 5.11
CA ILE A 119 -9.23 1.66 4.88
C ILE A 119 -10.45 1.50 5.81
N GLU A 120 -10.96 0.29 5.96
CA GLU A 120 -12.03 -0.03 6.91
C GLU A 120 -11.61 0.32 8.34
N LEU A 121 -10.41 -0.14 8.76
CA LEU A 121 -9.85 0.14 10.08
C LEU A 121 -9.63 1.63 10.31
N ALA A 122 -9.28 2.41 9.29
CA ALA A 122 -9.13 3.86 9.37
C ALA A 122 -10.48 4.58 9.49
N SER A 123 -11.54 3.98 8.98
CA SER A 123 -12.89 4.57 8.91
C SER A 123 -13.82 4.12 10.03
N ASP A 124 -13.44 3.11 10.83
CA ASP A 124 -14.27 2.58 11.93
C ASP A 124 -14.46 3.64 13.05
N PRO A 125 -15.70 4.08 13.31
CA PRO A 125 -16.01 5.07 14.34
C PRO A 125 -15.85 4.53 15.77
N ASN A 126 -15.84 3.20 15.97
CA ASN A 126 -15.66 2.58 17.28
C ASN A 126 -14.19 2.39 17.65
N GLY A 127 -13.29 2.66 16.70
CA GLY A 127 -11.85 2.54 16.81
C GLY A 127 -11.39 1.10 16.98
N ALA A 128 -10.86 0.54 15.91
CA ALA A 128 -10.22 -0.77 15.96
C ALA A 128 -9.02 -0.78 16.93
N VAL A 129 -8.81 -1.90 17.61
CA VAL A 129 -7.74 -2.05 18.61
C VAL A 129 -6.37 -1.91 17.92
N PRO A 130 -5.54 -0.90 18.28
CA PRO A 130 -4.25 -0.67 17.61
C PRO A 130 -3.32 -1.89 17.59
N LEU A 131 -3.38 -2.74 18.62
CA LEU A 131 -2.61 -3.99 18.68
C LEU A 131 -3.03 -5.01 17.61
N GLN A 132 -4.33 -5.10 17.30
CA GLN A 132 -4.84 -6.00 16.25
C GLN A 132 -4.37 -5.52 14.86
N ILE A 133 -4.46 -4.21 14.61
CA ILE A 133 -3.96 -3.58 13.37
C ILE A 133 -2.47 -3.88 13.18
N LEU A 134 -1.67 -3.71 14.25
CA LEU A 134 -0.23 -3.98 14.21
C LEU A 134 0.09 -5.47 13.97
N SER A 135 -0.66 -6.37 14.60
CA SER A 135 -0.51 -7.83 14.44
C SER A 135 -0.82 -8.26 13.00
N ASP A 136 -1.95 -7.79 12.46
CA ASP A 136 -2.38 -8.12 11.10
C ASP A 136 -1.41 -7.56 10.06
N TYR A 137 -0.94 -6.33 10.28
CA TYR A 137 0.05 -5.71 9.41
C TYR A 137 1.38 -6.45 9.41
N THR A 138 1.87 -6.87 10.58
CA THR A 138 3.12 -7.64 10.67
C THR A 138 2.99 -8.99 9.95
N THR A 139 1.83 -9.64 10.03
CA THR A 139 1.55 -10.91 9.35
C THR A 139 1.50 -10.74 7.84
N TYR A 140 0.80 -9.72 7.35
CA TYR A 140 0.67 -9.44 5.92
C TYR A 140 2.00 -9.03 5.28
N ARG A 141 2.82 -8.27 6.01
CA ARG A 141 3.98 -7.58 5.45
C ARG A 141 5.32 -8.29 5.68
N GLY A 142 5.38 -9.21 6.66
CA GLY A 142 6.63 -9.78 7.16
C GLY A 142 7.30 -8.90 8.23
N ASN A 143 8.27 -9.47 8.94
CA ASN A 143 8.93 -8.80 10.06
C ASN A 143 9.79 -7.63 9.57
N ARG A 144 9.42 -6.40 10.00
CA ARG A 144 9.91 -5.06 9.62
C ARG A 144 11.44 -4.82 9.54
N LYS A 145 12.32 -5.77 9.88
CA LYS A 145 13.78 -5.56 9.88
C LYS A 145 14.64 -6.78 9.50
N THR A 146 14.17 -8.00 9.65
CA THR A 146 14.96 -9.21 9.31
C THR A 146 14.69 -9.73 7.90
N ASP A 147 13.53 -9.40 7.33
CA ASP A 147 13.16 -9.78 5.95
C ASP A 147 13.75 -8.80 4.92
N LEU A 148 14.33 -7.69 5.40
CA LEU A 148 15.18 -6.78 4.65
C LEU A 148 16.66 -7.25 4.63
N ASN A 149 16.91 -8.53 4.91
CA ASN A 149 17.99 -9.24 4.20
C ASN A 149 17.57 -9.34 2.73
N ILE A 150 17.45 -8.16 2.10
CA ILE A 150 17.50 -7.91 0.68
C ILE A 150 18.59 -8.86 0.23
N VAL A 151 18.22 -9.87 -0.55
CA VAL A 151 19.20 -10.67 -1.27
C VAL A 151 20.13 -9.63 -1.85
N GLN A 152 21.35 -9.51 -1.31
CA GLN A 152 22.35 -8.56 -1.80
C GLN A 152 22.71 -9.13 -3.17
N SER A 153 21.89 -8.75 -4.15
CA SER A 153 21.59 -9.52 -5.35
C SER A 153 22.63 -9.27 -6.43
N GLN A 154 23.86 -9.02 -6.01
CA GLN A 154 24.98 -8.88 -6.92
C GLN A 154 25.45 -10.26 -7.42
N ASP A 155 25.18 -11.35 -6.69
CA ASP A 155 25.72 -12.68 -6.99
C ASP A 155 24.73 -13.70 -7.58
N VAL A 156 23.45 -13.36 -7.78
CA VAL A 156 22.50 -14.35 -8.26
C VAL A 156 22.36 -14.34 -9.78
N SER A 157 22.50 -15.51 -10.39
CA SER A 157 22.36 -15.66 -11.83
C SER A 157 20.90 -15.47 -12.26
N CYS A 158 20.67 -15.06 -13.51
CA CYS A 158 19.30 -14.91 -14.02
C CYS A 158 18.55 -16.25 -14.09
N SER A 159 19.27 -17.36 -14.27
CA SER A 159 18.69 -18.70 -14.16
C SER A 159 18.11 -18.95 -12.76
N ASP A 160 18.85 -18.56 -11.71
CA ASP A 160 18.40 -18.72 -10.32
C ASP A 160 17.22 -17.80 -10.00
N SER A 161 17.26 -16.55 -10.49
CA SER A 161 16.13 -15.61 -10.37
C SER A 161 14.84 -16.18 -10.97
N LEU A 162 14.92 -16.79 -12.15
CA LEU A 162 13.79 -17.42 -12.82
C LEU A 162 13.25 -18.64 -12.06
N GLN A 163 14.12 -19.47 -11.48
CA GLN A 163 13.69 -20.60 -10.65
C GLN A 163 13.01 -20.13 -9.36
N ARG A 164 13.58 -19.13 -8.67
CA ARG A 164 12.95 -18.51 -7.49
C ARG A 164 11.59 -17.94 -7.84
N PHE A 165 11.46 -17.42 -9.05
CA PHE A 165 10.20 -16.88 -9.51
C PHE A 165 9.15 -17.96 -9.81
N ALA A 166 9.53 -19.09 -10.40
CA ALA A 166 8.59 -20.20 -10.60
C ALA A 166 7.95 -20.64 -9.26
N ARG A 167 8.74 -20.62 -8.18
CA ARG A 167 8.24 -20.79 -6.81
C ARG A 167 7.38 -19.62 -6.35
N TYR A 168 7.77 -18.36 -6.63
CA TYR A 168 6.94 -17.19 -6.36
C TYR A 168 5.53 -17.36 -6.92
N ASN A 169 5.37 -17.80 -8.17
CA ASN A 169 4.02 -17.95 -8.73
C ASN A 169 3.21 -19.09 -8.09
N ALA A 170 3.86 -20.12 -7.55
CA ALA A 170 3.19 -21.18 -6.80
C ALA A 170 2.79 -20.73 -5.37
N GLU A 171 3.60 -19.87 -4.76
CA GLU A 171 3.47 -19.45 -3.35
C GLU A 171 3.05 -17.98 -3.20
N ARG A 172 2.67 -17.33 -4.31
CA ARG A 172 2.48 -15.86 -4.41
C ARG A 172 1.62 -15.33 -3.29
N ASP A 173 0.54 -16.04 -3.02
CA ASP A 173 -0.46 -15.66 -2.06
C ASP A 173 0.08 -15.76 -0.61
N SER A 174 1.03 -16.63 -0.34
CA SER A 174 1.68 -16.73 0.98
C SER A 174 2.87 -15.79 1.17
N LEU A 175 3.37 -15.17 0.09
CA LEU A 175 4.54 -14.32 0.18
C LEU A 175 4.19 -12.91 0.71
N PRO A 176 4.99 -12.35 1.63
CA PRO A 176 4.82 -10.98 2.07
C PRO A 176 4.93 -10.00 0.91
N LEU A 177 4.09 -8.94 0.92
CA LEU A 177 4.04 -7.94 -0.14
C LEU A 177 5.42 -7.35 -0.48
N THR A 178 6.24 -7.09 0.54
CA THR A 178 7.61 -6.62 0.39
C THR A 178 8.41 -7.54 -0.54
N GLN A 179 8.41 -8.86 -0.29
CA GLN A 179 9.16 -9.82 -1.10
C GLN A 179 8.68 -9.83 -2.56
N LYS A 180 7.37 -9.65 -2.79
CA LYS A 180 6.80 -9.56 -4.13
C LYS A 180 7.43 -8.42 -4.95
N TYR A 181 7.62 -7.24 -4.36
CA TYR A 181 8.26 -6.10 -5.04
C TYR A 181 9.73 -6.38 -5.41
N TYR A 182 10.51 -6.93 -4.48
CA TYR A 182 11.92 -7.23 -4.73
C TYR A 182 12.11 -8.30 -5.81
N ILE A 183 11.22 -9.29 -5.87
CA ILE A 183 11.22 -10.33 -6.90
C ILE A 183 10.99 -9.74 -8.30
N ILE A 184 10.05 -8.78 -8.43
CA ILE A 184 9.82 -8.05 -9.70
C ILE A 184 11.09 -7.31 -10.14
N CYS A 185 11.80 -6.66 -9.20
CA CYS A 185 13.05 -5.97 -9.48
C CYS A 185 14.17 -6.91 -9.93
N GLU A 186 14.37 -8.02 -9.22
CA GLU A 186 15.38 -9.02 -9.55
C GLU A 186 15.18 -9.56 -10.96
N LEU A 187 13.94 -9.88 -11.32
CA LEU A 187 13.62 -10.39 -12.65
C LEU A 187 13.78 -9.37 -13.76
N SER A 188 13.24 -8.18 -13.57
CA SER A 188 13.31 -7.12 -14.58
C SER A 188 14.78 -6.74 -14.83
N SER A 189 15.64 -6.85 -13.80
CA SER A 189 17.08 -6.62 -13.94
C SER A 189 17.77 -7.61 -14.89
N CYS A 190 17.23 -8.81 -15.06
CA CYS A 190 17.78 -9.80 -15.98
C CYS A 190 17.59 -9.44 -17.46
N MET A 191 16.73 -8.46 -17.75
CA MET A 191 16.61 -7.87 -19.08
C MET A 191 17.58 -6.70 -19.29
N ALA A 192 18.13 -6.14 -18.21
CA ALA A 192 19.03 -4.98 -18.23
C ALA A 192 20.50 -5.39 -18.39
N SER A 193 20.83 -6.33 -19.29
CA SER A 193 22.17 -6.89 -19.57
C SER A 193 23.36 -6.25 -18.83
N ASN A 194 23.97 -5.20 -19.41
CA ASN A 194 25.19 -4.55 -18.90
C ASN A 194 24.94 -3.59 -17.71
N GLN A 195 23.67 -3.37 -17.36
CA GLN A 195 23.24 -2.44 -16.33
C GLN A 195 22.44 -3.12 -15.21
N LYS A 196 22.44 -4.46 -15.17
CA LYS A 196 21.65 -5.28 -14.24
C LYS A 196 21.79 -4.77 -12.82
N ASN A 197 23.01 -4.58 -12.33
CA ASN A 197 23.27 -4.17 -10.95
C ASN A 197 22.76 -2.77 -10.64
N THR A 198 22.95 -1.82 -11.57
CA THR A 198 22.45 -0.45 -11.44
C THR A 198 20.92 -0.44 -11.42
N PHE A 199 20.29 -1.11 -12.39
CA PHE A 199 18.84 -1.21 -12.47
C PHE A 199 18.24 -1.87 -11.23
N LEU A 200 18.82 -2.98 -10.79
CA LEU A 200 18.37 -3.71 -9.62
C LEU A 200 18.39 -2.83 -8.38
N THR A 201 19.47 -2.08 -8.17
CA THR A 201 19.61 -1.14 -7.05
C THR A 201 18.53 -0.06 -7.10
N VAL A 202 18.30 0.55 -8.27
CA VAL A 202 17.29 1.62 -8.44
C VAL A 202 15.88 1.07 -8.21
N CYS A 203 15.55 -0.07 -8.79
CA CYS A 203 14.24 -0.70 -8.61
C CYS A 203 14.00 -1.08 -7.15
N GLN A 204 15.00 -1.67 -6.46
CA GLN A 204 14.90 -2.01 -5.05
C GLN A 204 14.71 -0.77 -4.17
N ALA A 205 15.35 0.35 -4.49
CA ALA A 205 15.12 1.62 -3.80
C ALA A 205 13.68 2.13 -4.00
N ALA A 206 13.13 1.99 -5.22
CA ALA A 206 11.73 2.33 -5.50
C ALA A 206 10.74 1.41 -4.75
N ALA A 207 11.00 0.10 -4.71
CA ALA A 207 10.26 -0.86 -3.90
C ALA A 207 10.29 -0.48 -2.41
N GLN A 208 11.47 -0.19 -1.88
CA GLN A 208 11.65 0.24 -0.49
C GLN A 208 10.87 1.51 -0.18
N LYS A 209 10.85 2.49 -1.10
CA LYS A 209 10.09 3.73 -0.93
C LYS A 209 8.59 3.45 -0.82
N ARG A 210 8.02 2.60 -1.69
CA ARG A 210 6.59 2.21 -1.64
C ARG A 210 6.24 1.52 -0.33
N VAL A 211 7.11 0.61 0.09
CA VAL A 211 7.02 -0.09 1.37
C VAL A 211 6.99 0.93 2.52
N LEU A 212 7.95 1.87 2.58
CA LEU A 212 7.99 2.91 3.61
C LEU A 212 6.74 3.82 3.63
N GLN A 213 6.20 4.18 2.46
CA GLN A 213 4.99 5.00 2.37
C GLN A 213 3.77 4.29 2.96
N GLU A 214 3.62 2.98 2.71
CA GLU A 214 2.57 2.18 3.35
C GLU A 214 2.78 2.06 4.87
N ASP A 215 4.04 1.94 5.30
CA ASP A 215 4.40 1.95 6.72
C ASP A 215 3.93 3.21 7.43
N ASP A 216 4.26 4.36 6.84
CA ASP A 216 3.92 5.67 7.39
C ASP A 216 2.40 5.85 7.43
N TYR A 217 1.69 5.38 6.39
CA TYR A 217 0.23 5.39 6.37
C TYR A 217 -0.37 4.54 7.50
N VAL A 218 0.07 3.28 7.65
CA VAL A 218 -0.42 2.39 8.72
C VAL A 218 -0.09 2.95 10.11
N GLN A 219 1.10 3.53 10.31
CA GLN A 219 1.43 4.22 11.57
C GLN A 219 0.51 5.41 11.84
N GLY A 220 0.17 6.18 10.82
CA GLY A 220 -0.81 7.26 10.92
C GLY A 220 -2.18 6.75 11.38
N VAL A 221 -2.66 5.65 10.78
CA VAL A 221 -3.93 5.00 11.18
C VAL A 221 -3.87 4.53 12.64
N LEU A 222 -2.78 3.89 13.06
CA LEU A 222 -2.60 3.43 14.44
C LEU A 222 -2.66 4.57 15.46
N VAL A 223 -1.97 5.68 15.19
CA VAL A 223 -1.97 6.86 16.07
C VAL A 223 -3.35 7.49 16.12
N TYR A 224 -3.99 7.68 14.97
CA TYR A 224 -5.33 8.23 14.88
C TYR A 224 -6.33 7.40 15.68
N GLN A 225 -6.34 6.08 15.48
CA GLN A 225 -7.25 5.20 16.20
C GLN A 225 -6.96 5.16 17.70
N GLY A 226 -5.68 5.13 18.10
CA GLY A 226 -5.29 5.23 19.51
C GLY A 226 -5.80 6.51 20.17
N GLN A 227 -5.74 7.65 19.48
CA GLN A 227 -6.28 8.92 19.98
C GLN A 227 -7.81 8.89 20.11
N GLN A 228 -8.53 8.32 19.14
CA GLN A 228 -9.99 8.16 19.21
C GLN A 228 -10.42 7.27 20.36
N SER A 229 -9.74 6.14 20.58
CA SER A 229 -10.00 5.25 21.72
C SER A 229 -9.74 5.94 23.06
N LEU A 230 -8.66 6.72 23.18
CA LEU A 230 -8.36 7.49 24.39
C LEU A 230 -9.42 8.56 24.66
N ASN A 231 -9.82 9.32 23.64
CA ASN A 231 -10.83 10.37 23.77
C ASN A 231 -12.19 9.78 24.16
N THR A 232 -12.59 8.69 23.52
CA THR A 232 -13.85 7.97 23.85
C THR A 232 -13.83 7.45 25.28
N THR A 233 -12.72 6.81 25.69
CA THR A 233 -12.54 6.30 27.05
C THR A 233 -12.55 7.43 28.08
N PHE A 234 -11.85 8.53 27.81
CA PHE A 234 -11.82 9.69 28.69
C PHE A 234 -13.21 10.34 28.80
N ASN A 235 -13.94 10.49 27.70
CA ASN A 235 -15.29 11.03 27.70
C ASN A 235 -16.28 10.11 28.46
N ALA A 236 -16.14 8.79 28.30
CA ALA A 236 -16.93 7.82 29.05
C ALA A 236 -16.61 7.87 30.54
N TYR A 237 -15.33 7.91 30.91
CA TYR A 237 -14.88 8.08 32.29
C TYR A 237 -15.37 9.39 32.90
N ALA A 238 -15.20 10.52 32.20
CA ALA A 238 -15.65 11.83 32.66
C ALA A 238 -17.17 11.86 32.87
N ARG A 239 -17.96 11.28 31.96
CA ARG A 239 -19.41 11.12 32.13
C ARG A 239 -19.75 10.25 33.33
N SER A 240 -19.10 9.10 33.47
CA SER A 240 -19.31 8.18 34.60
C SER A 240 -18.95 8.87 35.93
N TYR A 241 -17.78 9.50 36.03
CA TYR A 241 -17.33 10.22 37.20
C TYR A 241 -18.27 11.38 37.56
N MET A 242 -18.72 12.17 36.59
CA MET A 242 -19.67 13.27 36.83
C MET A 242 -21.02 12.73 37.32
N ASN A 243 -21.57 11.70 36.68
CA ASN A 243 -22.83 11.09 37.09
C ASN A 243 -22.72 10.44 38.48
N HIS A 244 -21.65 9.68 38.74
CA HIS A 244 -21.48 8.96 39.99
C HIS A 244 -21.14 9.89 41.15
N ASN A 245 -20.18 10.80 40.99
CA ASN A 245 -19.71 11.60 42.12
C ASN A 245 -20.48 12.89 42.34
N LYS A 246 -21.03 13.54 41.32
CA LYS A 246 -21.82 14.77 41.55
C LYS A 246 -23.30 14.46 41.72
N LEU A 247 -23.87 13.59 40.90
CA LEU A 247 -25.31 13.32 40.94
C LEU A 247 -25.71 12.45 42.13
N ASN A 248 -24.98 11.35 42.41
CA ASN A 248 -25.29 10.52 43.57
C ASN A 248 -25.00 11.24 44.89
N THR A 249 -23.89 11.97 45.00
CA THR A 249 -23.61 12.78 46.21
C THR A 249 -24.67 13.86 46.44
N LEU A 250 -25.20 14.47 45.37
CA LEU A 250 -26.31 15.42 45.49
C LEU A 250 -27.59 14.71 45.95
N LEU A 251 -27.92 13.55 45.37
CA LEU A 251 -29.07 12.74 45.78
C LEU A 251 -28.96 12.29 47.24
N GLU A 252 -27.79 11.82 47.68
CA GLU A 252 -27.54 11.46 49.08
C GLU A 252 -27.71 12.65 50.02
N LYS A 253 -27.21 13.84 49.63
CA LYS A 253 -27.43 15.07 50.40
C LYS A 253 -28.90 15.46 50.45
N ILE A 254 -29.63 15.36 49.34
CA ILE A 254 -31.07 15.63 49.29
C ILE A 254 -31.84 14.66 50.19
N VAL A 255 -31.54 13.36 50.13
CA VAL A 255 -32.16 12.34 50.98
C VAL A 255 -31.83 12.59 52.45
N THR A 256 -30.59 12.99 52.76
CA THR A 256 -30.17 13.31 54.13
C THR A 256 -30.88 14.57 54.66
N MET A 257 -31.00 15.61 53.82
CA MET A 257 -31.77 16.82 54.17
C MET A 257 -33.25 16.50 54.37
N ALA A 258 -33.86 15.69 53.52
CA ALA A 258 -35.26 15.29 53.66
C ALA A 258 -35.51 14.50 54.96
N LYS A 259 -34.60 13.58 55.33
CA LYS A 259 -34.65 12.88 56.61
C LYS A 259 -34.47 13.83 57.81
N GLY A 260 -33.56 14.79 57.69
CA GLY A 260 -33.34 15.82 58.71
C GLY A 260 -34.57 16.72 58.91
N MET A 261 -35.24 17.13 57.83
CA MET A 261 -36.49 17.91 57.90
C MET A 261 -37.61 17.09 58.53
N GLY A 262 -37.78 15.82 58.15
CA GLY A 262 -38.78 14.94 58.80
C GLY A 262 -38.52 14.74 60.30
N PHE A 263 -37.26 14.68 60.72
CA PHE A 263 -36.90 14.65 62.14
C PHE A 263 -37.27 15.96 62.85
N VAL A 264 -36.94 17.12 62.26
CA VAL A 264 -37.32 18.44 62.80
C VAL A 264 -38.84 18.55 62.91
N ASP A 265 -39.59 18.23 61.86
CA ASP A 265 -41.06 18.25 61.86
C ASP A 265 -41.66 17.33 62.94
N SER A 266 -41.03 16.18 63.20
CA SER A 266 -41.48 15.27 64.29
C SER A 266 -41.23 15.83 65.69
N LYS A 267 -40.23 16.72 65.84
CA LYS A 267 -39.83 17.32 67.12
C LYS A 267 -40.46 18.69 67.37
N VAL A 268 -40.93 19.38 66.34
CA VAL A 268 -41.65 20.66 66.45
C VAL A 268 -42.85 20.58 67.41
N PRO A 269 -43.75 19.57 67.37
CA PRO A 269 -44.87 19.48 68.32
C PRO A 269 -44.41 19.33 69.78
N GLU A 270 -43.31 18.62 70.00
CA GLU A 270 -42.72 18.39 71.32
C GLU A 270 -42.08 19.67 71.87
N MET A 271 -41.33 20.40 71.04
CA MET A 271 -40.74 21.70 71.39
C MET A 271 -41.80 22.79 71.57
N THR A 272 -42.87 22.78 70.78
CA THR A 272 -43.99 23.74 70.91
C THR A 272 -44.72 23.53 72.22
N ARG A 273 -44.90 22.28 72.67
CA ARG A 273 -45.46 21.95 73.99
C ARG A 273 -44.59 22.42 75.15
N MET A 274 -43.26 22.38 75.00
CA MET A 274 -42.34 22.89 76.03
C MET A 274 -42.33 24.42 76.15
N CYS A 275 -42.72 25.15 75.11
CA CYS A 275 -42.79 26.61 75.10
C CYS A 275 -44.18 27.17 75.44
N SER A 276 -45.17 26.29 75.64
CA SER A 276 -46.56 26.66 75.95
C SER A 276 -46.99 26.27 77.38
N ALA A 277 -46.01 25.93 78.24
CA ALA A 277 -46.13 25.83 79.69
C ALA A 277 -45.39 26.99 80.36
#